data_AF-U5VPI7-F1
#
_entry.id   AF-U5VPI7-F1
#
_cell.length_a   1.000
_cell.length_b   1.000
_cell.length_c   1.000
_cell.angle_alpha   90.00
_cell.angle_beta   90.00
_cell.angle_gamma   90.00
#
_symmetry.space_group_name_H-M   'P 1'
#
loop_
_entity.id
_entity.type
_entity.pdbx_description
1 polymer ?
#
loop_
_entity_poly.entity_id
_entity_poly.type
_entity_poly.pdbx_seq_one_letter_code
_entity_poly.pdbx_strand_id
1 'polypeptide(L)'
;MVVADLSPAPHDEHLREQDHHLHGLDAVTGTKPRPEPLDPPMVPFALGGIGAFAVAGVVLLLAGAPERWLWTCLAGLLCGIPGLLTMLRHDANRRRRRALSHPDFKVTGTP
;
A
#
# COMPACT_ATOMS: atom_id res chain seq x y z
N MET A 1 70.20 12.71 1.55
CA MET A 1 68.87 13.01 1.00
C MET A 1 68.45 11.81 0.15
N VAL A 2 67.89 10.78 0.78
CA VAL A 2 67.38 9.59 0.09
C VAL A 2 65.86 9.74 0.10
N VAL A 3 65.30 10.09 -1.05
CA VAL A 3 63.86 10.03 -1.29
C VAL A 3 63.54 8.55 -1.46
N ALA A 4 62.92 7.95 -0.44
CA ALA A 4 62.33 6.64 -0.56
C ALA A 4 61.14 6.75 -1.51
N ASP A 5 61.26 6.06 -2.64
CA ASP A 5 60.23 5.82 -3.64
C ASP A 5 59.06 5.08 -2.96
N LEU A 6 57.96 5.77 -2.67
CA LEU A 6 56.70 5.13 -2.28
C LEU A 6 56.08 4.53 -3.54
N SER A 7 56.39 3.26 -3.79
CA SER A 7 55.61 2.40 -4.68
C SER A 7 54.16 2.37 -4.16
N PRO A 8 53.14 2.79 -4.94
CA PRO A 8 51.75 2.61 -4.53
C PRO A 8 51.46 1.11 -4.46
N ALA A 9 50.97 0.66 -3.31
CA ALA A 9 50.78 -0.74 -3.00
C ALA A 9 49.60 -1.35 -3.79
N PRO A 10 49.59 -2.68 -4.04
CA PRO A 10 48.49 -3.43 -4.66
C PRO A 10 47.18 -3.47 -3.84
N HIS A 11 47.06 -2.64 -2.80
CA HIS A 11 45.85 -2.50 -1.99
C HIS A 11 44.76 -1.69 -2.71
N ASP A 12 45.13 -0.81 -3.63
CA ASP A 12 44.18 0.07 -4.33
C ASP A 12 43.39 -0.66 -5.43
N GLU A 13 43.95 -1.71 -6.03
CA GLU A 13 43.26 -2.50 -7.06
C GLU A 13 42.19 -3.40 -6.46
N HIS A 14 42.46 -4.02 -5.31
CA HIS A 14 41.46 -4.83 -4.61
C HIS A 14 40.28 -3.99 -4.11
N LEU A 15 40.53 -2.75 -3.68
CA LEU A 15 39.48 -1.81 -3.29
C LEU A 15 38.64 -1.40 -4.50
N ARG A 16 39.27 -1.10 -5.64
CA ARG A 16 38.56 -0.79 -6.89
C ARG A 16 37.74 -1.98 -7.39
N GLU A 17 38.28 -3.19 -7.35
CA GLU A 17 37.56 -4.41 -7.76
C GLU A 17 36.36 -4.69 -6.83
N GLN A 18 36.52 -4.47 -5.52
CA GLN A 18 35.44 -4.56 -4.54
C GLN A 18 34.33 -3.53 -4.78
N ASP A 19 34.69 -2.27 -5.08
CA ASP A 19 33.71 -1.22 -5.35
C ASP A 19 32.90 -1.51 -6.63
N HIS A 20 33.54 -2.04 -7.68
CA HIS A 20 32.86 -2.46 -8.90
C HIS A 20 31.93 -3.66 -8.66
N HIS A 21 32.34 -4.62 -7.82
CA HIS A 21 31.51 -5.75 -7.45
C HIS A 21 30.32 -5.32 -6.58
N LEU A 22 30.51 -4.39 -5.65
CA LEU A 22 29.44 -3.84 -4.81
C LEU A 22 28.39 -3.10 -5.66
N HIS A 23 28.84 -2.27 -6.61
CA HIS A 23 27.95 -1.60 -7.56
C HIS A 23 27.22 -2.56 -8.50
N GLY A 24 27.86 -3.67 -8.89
CA GLY A 24 27.21 -4.72 -9.68
C GLY A 24 26.11 -5.46 -8.92
N LEU A 25 26.30 -5.68 -7.61
CA LEU A 25 25.28 -6.24 -6.73
C LEU A 25 24.09 -5.29 -6.59
N ASP A 26 24.31 -3.99 -6.45
CA ASP A 26 23.22 -3.00 -6.40
C ASP A 26 22.40 -2.94 -7.70
N ALA A 27 23.05 -3.15 -8.84
CA ALA A 27 22.40 -3.22 -10.15
C ALA A 27 21.56 -4.50 -10.34
N VAL A 28 22.05 -5.65 -9.87
CA VAL A 28 21.34 -6.95 -9.92
C VAL A 28 20.21 -7.03 -8.90
N THR A 29 20.37 -6.37 -7.75
CA THR A 29 19.36 -6.35 -6.68
C THR A 29 18.33 -5.23 -6.84
N GLY A 30 18.33 -4.55 -7.99
CA GLY A 30 17.25 -3.66 -8.45
C GLY A 30 16.74 -2.71 -7.37
N THR A 31 17.45 -1.62 -7.11
CA THR A 31 17.00 -0.49 -6.27
C THR A 31 15.87 0.31 -6.94
N LYS A 32 15.02 -0.32 -7.77
CA LYS A 32 13.87 0.35 -8.36
C LYS A 32 12.93 0.73 -7.21
N PRO A 33 12.64 2.03 -7.00
CA PRO A 33 11.70 2.45 -5.99
C PRO A 33 10.39 1.71 -6.22
N ARG A 34 10.01 0.86 -5.26
CA ARG A 34 8.75 0.11 -5.33
C ARG A 34 7.65 1.16 -5.43
N PRO A 35 6.85 1.20 -6.50
CA PRO A 35 5.79 2.17 -6.61
C PRO A 35 4.90 2.06 -5.37
N GLU A 36 4.71 3.19 -4.68
CA GLU A 36 3.81 3.33 -3.54
C GLU A 36 2.50 2.64 -3.95
N PRO A 37 2.08 1.56 -3.26
CA PRO A 37 0.89 0.84 -3.67
C PRO A 37 -0.27 1.81 -3.74
N LEU A 38 -0.85 1.97 -4.93
CA LEU A 38 -2.03 2.79 -5.13
C LEU A 38 -3.04 2.44 -4.04
N ASP A 39 -3.60 3.46 -3.41
CA ASP A 39 -4.60 3.30 -2.38
C ASP A 39 -5.97 3.44 -3.05
N PRO A 40 -6.52 2.39 -3.72
CA PRO A 40 -7.88 2.48 -4.17
C PRO A 40 -8.73 2.61 -2.91
N PRO A 41 -9.56 3.65 -2.81
CA PRO A 41 -10.45 3.79 -1.67
C PRO A 41 -11.43 2.62 -1.74
N MET A 42 -11.17 1.56 -0.99
CA MET A 42 -11.88 0.28 -1.09
C MET A 42 -13.25 0.34 -0.39
N VAL A 43 -13.34 1.18 0.66
CA VAL A 43 -14.53 1.45 1.47
C VAL A 43 -15.71 2.07 0.69
N PRO A 44 -15.53 3.08 -0.19
CA PRO A 44 -16.65 3.65 -0.95
C PRO A 44 -17.32 2.66 -1.91
N PHE A 45 -16.63 1.63 -2.40
CA PHE A 45 -17.27 0.60 -3.25
C PHE A 45 -18.30 -0.23 -2.46
N ALA A 46 -17.95 -0.65 -1.25
CA ALA A 46 -18.89 -1.35 -0.37
C ALA A 46 -20.07 -0.46 0.04
N LEU A 47 -19.83 0.81 0.34
CA LEU A 47 -20.89 1.79 0.60
C LEU A 47 -21.80 2.00 -0.62
N GLY A 48 -21.24 1.98 -1.84
CA GLY A 48 -22.01 2.07 -3.07
C GLY A 48 -23.03 0.93 -3.22
N GLY A 49 -22.60 -0.32 -3.01
CA GLY A 49 -23.49 -1.49 -3.09
C GLY A 49 -24.59 -1.50 -2.01
N ILE A 50 -24.23 -1.21 -0.76
CA ILE A 50 -25.19 -1.13 0.36
C ILE A 50 -26.17 0.04 0.14
N GLY A 51 -25.67 1.20 -0.27
CA GLY A 51 -26.47 2.38 -0.57
C GLY A 51 -27.46 2.14 -1.71
N ALA A 52 -27.03 1.47 -2.78
CA ALA A 52 -27.90 1.12 -3.90
C ALA A 52 -29.06 0.21 -3.46
N PHE A 53 -28.80 -0.80 -2.61
CA PHE A 53 -29.85 -1.67 -2.07
C PHE A 53 -30.78 -0.96 -1.10
N ALA A 54 -30.26 -0.06 -0.26
CA ALA A 54 -31.08 0.75 0.63
C ALA A 54 -32.03 1.67 -0.16
N VAL A 55 -31.51 2.36 -1.19
CA VAL A 55 -32.31 3.22 -2.07
C VAL A 55 -33.35 2.40 -2.83
N ALA A 56 -32.97 1.26 -3.39
CA ALA A 56 -33.92 0.37 -4.08
C ALA A 56 -35.05 -0.09 -3.15
N GLY A 57 -34.73 -0.47 -1.90
CA GLY A 57 -35.73 -0.84 -0.89
C GLY A 57 -36.70 0.30 -0.57
N VAL A 58 -36.20 1.53 -0.41
CA VAL A 58 -37.05 2.71 -0.20
C VAL A 58 -37.97 2.97 -1.39
N VAL A 59 -37.45 2.90 -2.61
CA VAL A 59 -38.26 3.08 -3.83
C VAL A 59 -39.36 2.02 -3.93
N LEU A 60 -39.04 0.75 -3.63
CA LEU A 60 -40.02 -0.34 -3.64
C LEU A 60 -41.09 -0.21 -2.57
N LEU A 61 -40.72 0.27 -1.36
CA LEU A 61 -41.69 0.56 -0.30
C LEU A 61 -42.68 1.65 -0.73
N LEU A 62 -42.18 2.74 -1.33
CA LEU A 62 -43.02 3.84 -1.82
C LEU A 62 -43.91 3.42 -3.00
N ALA A 63 -43.45 2.48 -3.82
CA ALA A 63 -44.20 1.96 -4.96
C ALA A 63 -45.23 0.88 -4.58
N GLY A 64 -45.32 0.48 -3.30
CA GLY A 64 -46.22 -0.61 -2.87
C GLY A 64 -45.84 -1.96 -3.48
N ALA A 65 -44.55 -2.19 -3.73
CA ALA A 65 -44.07 -3.37 -4.43
C ALA A 65 -44.26 -4.66 -3.58
N PRO A 66 -44.42 -5.84 -4.22
CA PRO A 66 -44.58 -7.11 -3.52
C PRO A 66 -43.42 -7.43 -2.56
N GLU A 67 -43.75 -8.00 -1.40
CA GLU A 67 -42.79 -8.34 -0.32
C GLU A 67 -41.56 -9.12 -0.80
N ARG A 68 -41.69 -9.99 -1.82
CA ARG A 68 -40.55 -10.76 -2.36
C ARG A 68 -39.37 -9.87 -2.76
N TRP A 69 -39.64 -8.68 -3.29
CA TRP A 69 -38.60 -7.77 -3.74
C TRP A 69 -37.99 -6.98 -2.58
N LEU A 70 -38.78 -6.72 -1.53
CA LEU A 70 -38.27 -6.17 -0.26
C LEU A 70 -37.32 -7.16 0.40
N TRP A 71 -37.64 -8.46 0.37
CA TRP A 71 -36.73 -9.52 0.83
C TRP A 71 -35.44 -9.56 0.03
N THR A 72 -35.47 -9.32 -1.29
CA THR A 72 -34.24 -9.17 -2.09
C THR A 72 -33.42 -7.96 -1.65
N CYS A 73 -34.05 -6.81 -1.41
CA CYS A 73 -33.35 -5.62 -0.94
C CYS A 73 -32.74 -5.82 0.45
N LEU A 74 -33.49 -6.47 1.34
CA LEU A 74 -33.04 -6.81 2.68
C LEU A 74 -31.89 -7.81 2.63
N ALA A 75 -31.97 -8.84 1.79
CA ALA A 75 -30.89 -9.81 1.59
C ALA A 75 -29.63 -9.13 1.05
N GLY A 76 -29.76 -8.20 0.09
CA GLY A 76 -28.64 -7.40 -0.41
C GLY A 76 -28.00 -6.54 0.68
N LEU A 77 -28.83 -5.89 1.52
CA LEU A 77 -28.36 -5.09 2.65
C LEU A 77 -27.61 -5.96 3.69
N LEU A 78 -28.21 -7.09 4.08
CA LEU A 78 -27.65 -8.02 5.07
C LEU A 78 -26.37 -8.70 4.57
N CYS A 79 -26.32 -9.11 3.30
CA CYS A 79 -25.10 -9.64 2.67
C CYS A 79 -24.02 -8.57 2.49
N GLY A 80 -24.39 -7.29 2.39
CA GLY A 80 -23.44 -6.17 2.34
C GLY A 80 -22.67 -5.96 3.64
N ILE A 81 -23.27 -6.26 4.80
CA ILE A 81 -22.67 -6.09 6.13
C ILE A 81 -21.35 -6.88 6.29
N PRO A 82 -21.28 -8.21 6.03
CA PRO A 82 -20.02 -8.95 6.11
C PRO A 82 -18.98 -8.47 5.08
N GLY A 83 -19.41 -8.05 3.88
CA GLY A 83 -18.52 -7.43 2.89
C GLY A 83 -17.89 -6.13 3.40
N LEU A 84 -18.67 -5.28 4.06
CA LEU A 84 -18.18 -4.03 4.65
C LEU A 84 -17.27 -4.28 5.86
N LEU A 85 -17.64 -5.20 6.74
CA LEU A 85 -16.84 -5.60 7.91
C LEU A 85 -15.46 -6.14 7.51
N THR A 86 -15.40 -6.98 6.48
CA THR A 86 -14.13 -7.53 5.99
C THR A 86 -13.24 -6.45 5.39
N MET A 87 -13.80 -5.48 4.65
CA MET A 87 -13.06 -4.33 4.13
C MET A 87 -12.56 -3.40 5.24
N LEU A 88 -13.39 -3.07 6.24
CA LEU A 88 -12.99 -2.28 7.41
C LEU A 88 -11.85 -2.94 8.18
N ARG A 89 -11.94 -4.26 8.40
CA ARG A 89 -10.89 -5.03 9.09
C ARG A 89 -9.60 -5.08 8.27
N HIS A 90 -9.71 -5.22 6.95
CA HIS A 90 -8.54 -5.23 6.07
C HIS A 90 -7.86 -3.86 6.05
N ASP A 91 -8.63 -2.78 5.93
CA ASP A 91 -8.12 -1.40 5.91
C ASP A 91 -7.52 -0.99 7.27
N ALA A 92 -8.13 -1.38 8.38
CA ALA A 92 -7.59 -1.15 9.72
C ALA A 92 -6.25 -1.89 9.93
N ASN A 93 -6.13 -3.12 9.44
CA ASN A 93 -4.87 -3.87 9.51
C ASN A 93 -3.79 -3.26 8.60
N ARG A 94 -4.18 -2.71 7.44
CA ARG A 94 -3.29 -1.97 6.54
C ARG A 94 -2.80 -0.66 7.16
N ARG A 95 -3.70 0.13 7.77
CA ARG A 95 -3.37 1.36 8.53
C ARG A 95 -2.41 1.08 9.70
N ARG A 96 -2.64 0.00 10.46
CA ARG A 96 -1.78 -0.40 11.59
C ARG A 96 -0.37 -0.74 11.14
N ARG A 97 -0.21 -1.40 9.99
CA ARG A 97 1.12 -1.73 9.43
C ARG A 97 1.87 -0.49 8.95
N ARG A 98 1.18 0.49 8.36
CA ARG A 98 1.77 1.79 7.96
C ARG A 98 2.24 2.62 9.15
N ALA A 99 1.46 2.63 10.24
CA ALA A 99 1.82 3.34 11.48
C ALA A 99 3.08 2.75 12.16
N LEU A 100 3.39 1.48 11.91
CA LEU A 100 4.59 0.81 12.43
C LEU A 100 5.81 0.94 11.49
N SER A 101 5.61 1.23 10.20
CA SER A 101 6.67 1.28 9.19
C SER A 101 7.16 2.69 8.84
N HIS A 102 6.47 3.76 9.25
CA HIS A 102 6.89 5.14 9.05
C HIS A 102 6.99 5.93 10.37
N PRO A 103 8.10 5.80 11.12
CA PRO A 103 8.55 6.92 11.94
C PRO A 103 8.93 8.07 10.98
N ASP A 104 8.28 9.21 11.14
CA ASP A 104 8.54 10.45 10.40
C ASP A 104 10.05 10.75 10.34
N PHE A 105 10.65 10.58 9.16
CA PHE A 105 12.00 11.06 8.91
C PHE A 105 11.92 12.57 8.68
N LYS A 106 12.05 13.36 9.75
CA LYS A 106 12.26 14.80 9.65
C LYS A 106 13.68 15.07 9.16
N VAL A 107 13.81 15.48 7.90
CA VAL A 107 15.03 16.15 7.42
C VAL A 107 15.03 17.55 8.00
N THR A 108 15.64 17.71 9.17
CA THR A 108 16.12 19.01 9.60
C THR A 108 17.43 19.29 8.87
N GLY A 109 17.33 19.87 7.68
CA GLY A 109 18.42 20.59 7.02
C GLY A 109 17.91 21.98 6.64
N THR A 110 18.22 23.00 7.46
CA THR A 110 19.24 24.05 7.23
C THR A 110 19.01 24.93 6.00
N PRO A 111 19.28 26.23 6.14
CA PRO A 111 20.51 26.79 5.59
C PRO A 111 21.63 26.91 6.63
#